data_AF-A0A821MI90-F1
#
_entry.id   AF-A0A821MI90-F1
#
_cell.length_a   1.000
_cell.length_b   1.000
_cell.length_c   1.000
_cell.angle_alpha   90.00
_cell.angle_beta   90.00
_cell.angle_gamma   90.00
#
_symmetry.space_group_name_H-M   'P 1'
#
loop_
_entity.id
_entity.type
_entity.pdbx_description
1 polymer ?
#
loop_
_entity_poly.entity_id
_entity_poly.type
_entity_poly.pdbx_seq_one_letter_code
_entity_poly.pdbx_strand_id
1 'polypeptide(L)'
;MLEYSKRYSGLYSSRKRRKWLLDIVINERIGKELFVDKLLKQGNEETLLLFEEYTEITTPLSLYFISQYETNKTVSASHRLSLIRYQFMTKDIFDQFLTLFYQTNSNVKQREQNYLLFLQCVVSTNDEQVKNVLQWIQKRCTNERLAIIENFLDSLSRYNNRFHLKILPNNFEIIEAIIELAINHL
;
A
#
# COMPACT_ATOMS: atom_id res chain seq x y z
N MET A 1 -46.43 -14.28 -4.45
CA MET A 1 -46.14 -13.40 -3.30
C MET A 1 -44.78 -12.77 -3.55
N LEU A 2 -44.78 -11.56 -4.12
CA LEU A 2 -43.59 -10.77 -4.39
C LEU A 2 -43.45 -9.76 -3.25
N GLU A 3 -42.52 -9.98 -2.33
CA GLU A 3 -42.10 -8.96 -1.38
C GLU A 3 -40.62 -8.64 -1.55
N TYR A 4 -40.44 -7.53 -2.28
CA TYR A 4 -39.36 -6.57 -2.23
C TYR A 4 -38.55 -6.55 -0.92
N SER A 5 -37.32 -7.06 -0.95
CA SER A 5 -36.26 -6.58 -0.03
C SER A 5 -34.85 -6.60 -0.63
N LYS A 6 -34.73 -6.67 -1.98
CA LYS A 6 -33.45 -6.64 -2.71
C LYS A 6 -33.07 -5.26 -3.30
N ARG A 7 -33.40 -4.13 -2.64
CA ARG A 7 -33.15 -2.79 -3.23
C ARG A 7 -32.49 -1.71 -2.35
N TYR A 8 -31.65 -2.07 -1.37
CA TYR A 8 -30.79 -1.08 -0.69
C TYR A 8 -29.35 -1.54 -0.34
N SER A 9 -28.78 -2.56 -1.00
CA SER A 9 -27.39 -2.98 -0.75
C SER A 9 -26.35 -2.27 -1.62
N GLY A 10 -26.75 -1.34 -2.48
CA GLY A 10 -25.89 -0.78 -3.54
C GLY A 10 -24.94 0.37 -3.18
N LEU A 11 -25.04 1.03 -2.01
CA LEU A 11 -24.33 2.30 -1.79
C LEU A 11 -23.82 2.59 -0.37
N TYR A 12 -23.31 1.58 0.35
CA TYR A 12 -22.50 1.80 1.56
C TYR A 12 -21.22 0.96 1.50
N SER A 13 -20.29 1.31 0.62
CA SER A 13 -18.95 0.71 0.67
C SER A 13 -18.22 1.18 1.93
N SER A 14 -17.43 0.30 2.55
CA SER A 14 -16.54 0.63 3.68
C SER A 14 -15.73 1.90 3.41
N ARG A 15 -15.31 2.08 2.16
CA ARG A 15 -14.63 3.28 1.65
C ARG A 15 -15.44 4.57 1.80
N LYS A 16 -16.73 4.56 1.45
CA LYS A 16 -17.62 5.72 1.63
C LYS A 16 -17.82 6.04 3.12
N ARG A 17 -17.91 5.01 3.97
CA ARG A 17 -18.01 5.22 5.44
C ARG A 17 -16.73 5.83 6.01
N ARG A 18 -15.55 5.35 5.58
CA ARG A 18 -14.26 5.92 5.99
C ARG A 18 -14.11 7.36 5.54
N LYS A 19 -14.46 7.65 4.28
CA LYS A 19 -14.44 9.01 3.75
C LYS A 19 -15.37 9.94 4.53
N TRP A 20 -16.61 9.50 4.79
CA TRP A 20 -17.55 10.28 5.61
C TRP A 20 -17.03 10.51 7.04
N LEU A 21 -16.46 9.49 7.69
CA LEU A 21 -15.85 9.62 9.02
C LEU A 21 -14.77 10.70 9.02
N LEU A 22 -13.94 10.75 7.98
CA LEU A 22 -12.85 11.70 7.86
C LEU A 22 -13.35 13.12 7.56
N ASP A 23 -14.12 13.24 6.50
CA ASP A 23 -14.58 14.52 5.98
C ASP A 23 -15.55 15.20 6.93
N ILE A 24 -16.41 14.45 7.62
CA ILE A 24 -17.49 15.00 8.45
C ILE A 24 -17.16 14.89 9.93
N VAL A 25 -16.81 13.71 10.44
CA VAL A 25 -16.65 13.53 11.89
C VAL A 25 -15.32 14.09 12.37
N ILE A 26 -14.22 13.74 11.70
CA ILE A 26 -12.89 14.13 12.13
C ILE A 26 -12.65 15.61 11.81
N ASN A 27 -12.88 16.04 10.57
CA ASN A 27 -12.58 17.42 10.18
C ASN A 27 -13.56 18.45 10.77
N GLU A 28 -14.87 18.19 10.80
CA GLU A 28 -15.84 19.20 11.25
C GLU A 28 -16.13 19.17 12.76
N ARG A 29 -15.98 18.02 13.44
CA ARG A 29 -16.42 17.87 14.85
C ARG A 29 -15.31 17.67 15.86
N ILE A 30 -14.31 16.85 15.54
CA ILE A 30 -13.23 16.51 16.49
C ILE A 30 -12.04 17.45 16.31
N GLY A 31 -11.77 17.86 15.07
CA GLY A 31 -10.50 18.47 14.69
C GLY A 31 -9.46 17.40 14.38
N LYS A 32 -8.80 17.52 13.23
CA LYS A 32 -7.83 16.54 12.74
C LYS A 32 -6.64 16.34 13.69
N GLU A 33 -6.13 17.42 14.28
CA GLU A 33 -5.01 17.38 15.23
C GLU A 33 -5.36 16.59 16.49
N LEU A 34 -6.50 16.88 17.11
CA LEU A 34 -6.97 16.16 18.30
C LEU A 34 -7.22 14.67 18.02
N PHE A 35 -7.68 14.34 16.82
CA PHE A 35 -7.84 12.97 16.39
C PHE A 35 -6.49 12.24 16.26
N VAL A 36 -5.51 12.88 15.62
CA VAL A 36 -4.15 12.33 15.51
C VAL A 36 -3.53 12.13 16.90
N ASP A 37 -3.66 13.08 17.82
CA ASP A 37 -3.13 12.94 19.19
C ASP A 37 -3.74 11.74 19.93
N LYS A 38 -5.04 11.49 19.75
CA LYS A 38 -5.68 10.30 20.31
C LYS A 38 -5.18 9.02 19.65
N LEU A 39 -4.98 9.04 18.33
CA LEU A 39 -4.39 7.92 17.60
C LEU A 39 -2.97 7.62 18.07
N LEU A 40 -2.13 8.61 18.34
CA LEU A 40 -0.78 8.39 18.86
C LEU A 40 -0.79 7.73 20.24
N LYS A 41 -1.81 8.03 21.07
CA LYS A 41 -1.95 7.48 22.42
C LYS A 41 -2.56 6.08 22.46
N GLN A 42 -3.46 5.76 21.53
CA GLN A 42 -4.34 4.58 21.63
C GLN A 42 -4.31 3.68 20.39
N GLY A 43 -3.76 4.16 19.28
CA GLY A 43 -3.68 3.45 18.02
C GLY A 43 -2.65 2.32 18.05
N ASN A 44 -2.84 1.38 17.13
CA ASN A 44 -1.97 0.23 16.90
C ASN A 44 -1.73 0.03 15.38
N GLU A 45 -1.00 -1.01 14.99
CA GLU A 45 -0.75 -1.30 13.57
C GLU A 45 -2.03 -1.63 12.77
N GLU A 46 -3.05 -2.20 13.40
CA GLU A 46 -4.36 -2.42 12.75
C GLU A 46 -5.02 -1.10 12.36
N THR A 47 -4.74 -0.03 13.11
CA THR A 47 -5.24 1.31 12.79
C THR A 47 -4.62 1.85 11.51
N LEU A 48 -3.36 1.52 11.21
CA LEU A 48 -2.72 1.86 9.93
C LEU A 48 -3.40 1.16 8.75
N LEU A 49 -3.77 -0.11 8.92
CA LEU A 49 -4.53 -0.86 7.90
C LEU A 49 -5.92 -0.26 7.65
N LEU A 50 -6.61 0.15 8.71
CA LEU A 50 -7.95 0.73 8.59
C LEU A 50 -7.96 2.01 7.72
N PHE A 51 -6.91 2.82 7.84
CA PHE A 51 -6.76 4.12 7.20
C PHE A 51 -5.71 4.16 6.08
N GLU A 52 -5.31 3.01 5.52
CA GLU A 52 -4.18 2.91 4.57
C GLU A 52 -4.24 3.85 3.35
N GLU A 53 -5.43 4.32 2.97
CA GLU A 53 -5.64 5.27 1.86
C GLU A 53 -5.46 6.74 2.25
N TYR A 54 -5.26 7.05 3.54
CA TYR A 54 -5.27 8.40 4.11
C TYR A 54 -3.92 8.71 4.76
N THR A 55 -2.93 8.97 3.90
CA THR A 55 -1.53 9.23 4.30
C THR A 55 -1.40 10.34 5.34
N GLU A 56 -2.30 11.32 5.34
CA GLU A 56 -2.32 12.42 6.30
C GLU A 56 -2.65 11.99 7.74
N ILE A 57 -3.17 10.77 7.93
CA ILE A 57 -3.40 10.13 9.24
C ILE A 57 -2.36 9.06 9.50
N THR A 58 -2.05 8.25 8.48
CA THR A 58 -1.15 7.11 8.66
C THR A 58 0.32 7.51 8.74
N THR A 59 0.72 8.65 8.17
CA THR A 59 2.09 9.20 8.28
C THR A 59 2.48 9.50 9.72
N PRO A 60 1.77 10.37 10.48
CA PRO A 60 2.17 10.67 11.86
C PRO A 60 2.16 9.43 12.76
N LEU A 61 1.19 8.52 12.58
CA LEU A 61 1.08 7.30 13.37
C LEU A 61 2.23 6.31 13.07
N SER A 62 2.59 6.12 11.80
CA SER A 62 3.71 5.24 11.43
C SER A 62 5.06 5.80 11.90
N LEU A 63 5.27 7.11 11.82
CA LEU A 63 6.48 7.77 12.37
C LEU A 63 6.58 7.58 13.88
N TYR A 64 5.47 7.72 14.59
CA TYR A 64 5.42 7.49 16.03
C TYR A 64 5.78 6.05 16.40
N PHE A 65 5.23 5.05 15.70
CA PHE A 65 5.60 3.64 15.95
C PHE A 65 7.07 3.37 15.65
N ILE A 66 7.61 3.88 14.54
CA ILE A 66 9.05 3.75 14.25
C ILE A 66 9.88 4.32 15.40
N SER A 67 9.57 5.53 15.87
CA SER A 67 10.28 6.19 16.97
C SER A 67 10.20 5.41 18.30
N GLN A 68 9.01 4.91 18.66
CA GLN A 68 8.81 4.10 19.86
C GLN A 68 9.63 2.81 19.81
N TYR A 69 9.61 2.10 18.68
CA TYR A 69 10.34 0.84 18.56
C TYR A 69 11.86 1.06 18.44
N GLU A 70 12.32 2.14 17.81
CA GLU A 70 13.74 2.52 17.79
C GLU A 70 14.27 2.81 19.20
N THR A 71 13.49 3.55 19.99
CA THR A 71 13.82 3.84 21.40
C THR A 71 13.97 2.56 22.22
N ASN A 72 13.15 1.55 21.92
CA ASN A 72 13.18 0.24 22.57
C ASN A 72 14.22 -0.73 21.99
N LYS A 73 14.99 -0.33 20.95
CA LYS A 73 16.00 -1.14 20.24
C LYS A 73 15.47 -2.47 19.64
N THR A 74 14.21 -2.52 19.25
CA THR A 74 13.55 -3.76 18.79
C THR A 74 13.26 -3.83 17.29
N VAL A 75 13.65 -2.83 16.49
CA VAL A 75 13.24 -2.74 15.08
C VAL A 75 14.18 -3.51 14.15
N SER A 76 13.65 -4.52 13.48
CA SER A 76 14.30 -5.10 12.29
C SER A 76 14.06 -4.20 11.06
N ALA A 77 14.97 -4.28 10.08
CA ALA A 77 14.81 -3.56 8.81
C ALA A 77 13.48 -3.92 8.10
N SER A 78 12.99 -5.15 8.22
CA SER A 78 11.71 -5.58 7.64
C SER A 78 10.51 -4.91 8.30
N HIS A 79 10.55 -4.72 9.61
CA HIS A 79 9.48 -4.05 10.35
C HIS A 79 9.45 -2.55 10.03
N ARG A 80 10.62 -1.93 9.87
CA ARG A 80 10.68 -0.52 9.43
C ARG A 80 10.11 -0.35 8.02
N LEU A 81 10.41 -1.30 7.13
CA LEU A 81 9.90 -1.31 5.76
C LEU A 81 8.37 -1.43 5.72
N SER A 82 7.77 -2.28 6.57
CA SER A 82 6.30 -2.41 6.64
C SER A 82 5.60 -1.16 7.17
N LEU A 83 6.25 -0.35 8.00
CA LEU A 83 5.71 0.90 8.51
C LEU A 83 5.85 2.06 7.52
N ILE A 84 6.99 2.15 6.80
CA ILE A 84 7.24 3.24 5.83
C ILE A 84 6.19 3.30 4.72
N ARG A 85 5.60 2.17 4.32
CA ARG A 85 4.55 2.14 3.28
C ARG A 85 3.33 3.02 3.58
N TYR A 86 3.12 3.37 4.85
CA TYR A 86 2.01 4.17 5.33
C TYR A 86 2.30 5.68 5.36
N GLN A 87 3.52 6.08 5.05
CA GLN A 87 3.92 7.47 5.03
C GLN A 87 3.61 8.12 3.68
N PHE A 88 3.41 9.43 3.70
CA PHE A 88 3.38 10.24 2.51
C PHE A 88 4.71 10.10 1.77
N MET A 89 4.65 9.52 0.57
CA MET A 89 5.84 9.04 -0.12
C MET A 89 6.54 10.17 -0.87
N THR A 90 7.43 10.88 -0.18
CA THR A 90 8.37 11.82 -0.80
C THR A 90 9.57 11.08 -1.40
N LYS A 91 10.42 11.79 -2.16
CA LYS A 91 11.67 11.24 -2.68
C LYS A 91 12.56 10.71 -1.55
N ASP A 92 12.72 11.47 -0.47
CA ASP A 92 13.59 11.08 0.65
C ASP A 92 13.08 9.84 1.39
N ILE A 93 11.76 9.74 1.58
CA ILE A 93 11.14 8.55 2.19
C ILE A 93 11.29 7.35 1.26
N PHE A 94 11.19 7.56 -0.05
CA PHE A 94 11.41 6.50 -1.02
C PHE A 94 12.87 6.01 -1.05
N ASP A 95 13.85 6.90 -0.96
CA ASP A 95 15.26 6.52 -0.89
C ASP A 95 15.58 5.75 0.41
N GLN A 96 14.93 6.10 1.52
CA GLN A 96 14.97 5.32 2.77
C GLN A 96 14.34 3.94 2.59
N PHE A 97 13.17 3.86 1.93
CA PHE A 97 12.53 2.60 1.59
C PHE A 97 13.47 1.71 0.77
N LEU A 98 14.10 2.24 -0.28
CA LEU A 98 15.03 1.49 -1.12
C LEU A 98 16.19 0.92 -0.31
N THR A 99 16.79 1.75 0.55
CA THR A 99 17.89 1.32 1.43
C THR A 99 17.47 0.14 2.31
N LEU A 100 16.30 0.21 2.95
CA LEU A 100 15.77 -0.88 3.79
C LEU A 100 15.39 -2.11 2.97
N PHE A 101 14.83 -1.90 1.78
CA PHE A 101 14.50 -2.97 0.85
C PHE A 101 15.74 -3.74 0.43
N TYR A 102 16.86 -3.05 0.17
CA TYR A 102 18.14 -3.71 -0.13
C TYR A 102 18.79 -4.38 1.09
N GLN A 103 18.59 -3.87 2.30
CA GLN A 103 19.11 -4.50 3.53
C GLN A 103 18.34 -5.78 3.91
N THR A 104 17.04 -5.85 3.62
CA THR A 104 16.20 -7.03 3.88
C THR A 104 16.40 -8.16 2.85
N ASN A 105 17.28 -7.95 1.85
CA ASN A 105 17.46 -8.84 0.69
C ASN A 105 18.39 -10.05 0.90
N SER A 106 18.82 -10.38 2.11
CA SER A 106 19.68 -11.55 2.36
C SER A 106 18.95 -12.89 2.10
N ASN A 107 17.62 -12.92 2.22
CA ASN A 107 16.80 -14.11 1.96
C ASN A 107 15.91 -13.93 0.72
N VAL A 108 16.03 -14.87 -0.22
CA VAL A 108 15.29 -14.90 -1.49
C VAL A 108 13.77 -14.96 -1.30
N LYS A 109 13.26 -15.67 -0.28
CA LYS A 109 11.82 -15.77 -0.01
C LYS A 109 11.25 -14.50 0.63
N GLN A 110 12.00 -13.87 1.53
CA GLN A 110 11.60 -12.59 2.15
C GLN A 110 11.55 -11.47 1.11
N ARG A 111 12.49 -11.51 0.16
CA ARG A 111 12.55 -10.58 -0.97
C ARG A 111 11.25 -10.61 -1.80
N GLU A 112 10.71 -11.79 -2.09
CA GLU A 112 9.46 -11.94 -2.87
C GLU A 112 8.26 -11.30 -2.17
N GLN A 113 8.17 -11.44 -0.85
CA GLN A 113 7.10 -10.83 -0.04
C GLN A 113 7.16 -9.29 -0.06
N ASN A 114 8.36 -8.72 -0.19
CA ASN A 114 8.55 -7.27 -0.19
C ASN A 114 8.35 -6.62 -1.58
N TYR A 115 8.22 -7.39 -2.67
CA TYR A 115 7.96 -6.82 -4.00
C TYR A 115 6.63 -6.09 -4.09
N LEU A 116 5.63 -6.60 -3.39
CA LEU A 116 4.35 -5.93 -3.23
C LEU A 116 4.50 -4.56 -2.57
N LEU A 117 5.27 -4.51 -1.47
CA LEU A 117 5.56 -3.28 -0.75
C LEU A 117 6.31 -2.29 -1.64
N PHE A 118 7.24 -2.78 -2.45
CA PHE A 118 7.97 -1.96 -3.40
C PHE A 118 7.04 -1.31 -4.42
N LEU A 119 6.18 -2.10 -5.08
CA LEU A 119 5.22 -1.56 -6.04
C LEU A 119 4.26 -0.55 -5.39
N GLN A 120 3.74 -0.85 -4.20
CA GLN A 120 2.86 0.07 -3.46
C GLN A 120 3.52 1.41 -3.13
N CYS A 121 4.78 1.38 -2.69
CA CYS A 121 5.53 2.60 -2.39
C CYS A 121 5.78 3.41 -3.66
N VAL A 122 6.17 2.74 -4.75
CA VAL A 122 6.46 3.40 -6.03
C VAL A 122 5.20 4.02 -6.63
N VAL A 123 4.05 3.32 -6.58
CA VAL A 123 2.74 3.84 -6.99
C VAL A 123 2.35 5.11 -6.22
N SER A 124 2.89 5.30 -5.02
CA SER A 124 2.67 6.51 -4.21
C SER A 124 3.64 7.66 -4.52
N THR A 125 4.70 7.42 -5.31
CA THR A 125 5.69 8.43 -5.74
C THR A 125 5.32 9.10 -7.07
N ASN A 126 6.22 9.10 -8.07
CA ASN A 126 6.10 9.67 -9.40
C ASN A 126 5.93 8.56 -10.47
N ASP A 127 5.39 8.94 -11.62
CA ASP A 127 5.01 7.97 -12.66
C ASP A 127 6.23 7.36 -13.40
N GLU A 128 7.37 8.06 -13.44
CA GLU A 128 8.61 7.58 -14.07
C GLU A 128 9.20 6.39 -13.32
N GLN A 129 9.24 6.45 -11.98
CA GLN A 129 9.70 5.34 -11.15
C GLN A 129 8.75 4.15 -11.21
N VAL A 130 7.44 4.40 -11.35
CA VAL A 130 6.44 3.32 -11.53
C VAL A 130 6.75 2.47 -12.74
N LYS A 131 7.04 3.09 -13.89
CA LYS A 131 7.41 2.36 -15.11
C LYS A 131 8.65 1.50 -14.89
N ASN A 132 9.70 2.07 -14.29
CA ASN A 132 10.96 1.35 -14.03
C ASN A 132 10.76 0.14 -13.11
N VAL A 133 9.92 0.26 -12.08
CA VAL A 133 9.63 -0.85 -11.17
C VAL A 133 8.73 -1.90 -11.83
N LEU A 134 7.74 -1.50 -12.61
CA LEU A 134 6.93 -2.45 -13.37
C LEU A 134 7.77 -3.26 -14.37
N GLN A 135 8.70 -2.62 -15.09
CA GLN A 135 9.65 -3.33 -15.98
C GLN A 135 10.56 -4.27 -15.20
N TRP A 136 11.01 -3.85 -14.01
CA TRP A 136 11.81 -4.70 -13.14
C TRP A 136 11.02 -5.92 -12.66
N ILE A 137 9.74 -5.75 -12.27
CA ILE A 137 8.84 -6.85 -11.91
C ILE A 137 8.63 -7.78 -13.10
N GLN A 138 8.32 -7.23 -14.28
CA GLN A 138 8.15 -7.99 -15.51
C GLN A 138 9.37 -8.89 -15.79
N LYS A 139 10.59 -8.33 -15.71
CA LYS A 139 11.82 -9.10 -15.86
C LYS A 139 11.94 -10.24 -14.84
N ARG A 140 11.43 -10.08 -13.61
CA ARG A 140 11.41 -11.14 -12.61
C ARG A 140 10.37 -12.21 -12.93
N CYS A 141 9.20 -11.81 -13.44
CA CYS A 141 8.17 -12.74 -13.94
C CYS A 141 8.68 -13.58 -15.12
N THR A 142 9.42 -12.99 -16.07
CA THR A 142 10.03 -13.70 -17.20
C THR A 142 11.03 -14.77 -16.76
N ASN A 143 11.61 -14.64 -15.57
CA ASN A 143 12.58 -15.60 -15.01
C ASN A 143 11.90 -16.64 -14.07
N GLU A 144 10.65 -17.03 -14.40
CA GLU A 144 9.90 -18.22 -13.95
C GLU A 144 9.39 -18.33 -12.51
N ARG A 145 9.46 -17.29 -11.68
CA ARG A 145 8.91 -17.42 -10.32
C ARG A 145 7.41 -17.14 -10.30
N LEU A 146 6.62 -18.20 -10.52
CA LEU A 146 5.15 -18.17 -10.45
C LEU A 146 4.63 -17.42 -9.21
N ALA A 147 5.26 -17.61 -8.05
CA ALA A 147 4.91 -16.90 -6.82
C ALA A 147 5.02 -15.36 -6.93
N ILE A 148 5.94 -14.83 -7.73
CA ILE A 148 6.04 -13.38 -8.00
C ILE A 148 4.84 -12.92 -8.82
N ILE A 149 4.46 -13.71 -9.82
CA ILE A 149 3.33 -13.42 -10.71
C ILE A 149 2.03 -13.44 -9.92
N GLU A 150 1.79 -14.48 -9.12
CA GLU A 150 0.61 -14.60 -8.25
C GLU A 150 0.49 -13.41 -7.28
N ASN A 151 1.58 -13.10 -6.57
CA ASN A 151 1.60 -11.95 -5.64
C ASN A 151 1.35 -10.62 -6.34
N PHE A 152 1.85 -10.45 -7.57
CA PHE A 152 1.59 -9.26 -8.37
C PHE A 152 0.12 -9.16 -8.78
N LEU A 153 -0.47 -10.24 -9.31
CA LEU A 153 -1.87 -10.26 -9.73
C LEU A 153 -2.83 -10.02 -8.55
N ASP A 154 -2.58 -10.66 -7.40
CA ASP A 154 -3.35 -10.43 -6.18
C ASP A 154 -3.33 -8.96 -5.76
N SER A 155 -2.20 -8.29 -5.98
CA SER A 155 -2.02 -6.88 -5.62
C SER A 155 -2.76 -5.91 -6.54
N LEU A 156 -2.89 -6.23 -7.83
CA LEU A 156 -3.56 -5.36 -8.80
C LEU A 156 -4.98 -5.02 -8.37
N SER A 157 -5.69 -5.98 -7.77
CA SER A 157 -7.06 -5.81 -7.28
C SER A 157 -7.18 -4.90 -6.04
N ARG A 158 -6.09 -4.69 -5.31
CA ARG A 158 -6.06 -3.98 -4.02
C ARG A 158 -5.57 -2.54 -4.14
N TYR A 159 -5.06 -2.14 -5.30
CA TYR A 159 -4.53 -0.78 -5.46
C TYR A 159 -5.63 0.29 -5.47
N ASN A 160 -5.22 1.51 -5.14
CA ASN A 160 -6.11 2.65 -5.05
C ASN A 160 -6.54 3.18 -6.45
N ASN A 161 -7.42 4.18 -6.46
CA ASN A 161 -7.95 4.73 -7.71
C ASN A 161 -6.87 5.37 -8.59
N ARG A 162 -5.78 5.89 -8.01
CA ARG A 162 -4.67 6.45 -8.78
C ARG A 162 -4.06 5.36 -9.65
N PHE A 163 -3.86 4.16 -9.11
CA PHE A 163 -3.32 3.06 -9.88
C PHE A 163 -4.20 2.75 -11.09
N HIS A 164 -5.49 2.46 -10.85
CA HIS A 164 -6.42 2.06 -11.92
C HIS A 164 -6.68 3.15 -12.97
N LEU A 165 -6.76 4.42 -12.56
CA LEU A 165 -7.16 5.52 -13.46
C LEU A 165 -6.00 6.23 -14.13
N LYS A 166 -4.78 6.18 -13.57
CA LYS A 166 -3.63 6.95 -14.07
C LYS A 166 -2.45 6.06 -14.42
N ILE A 167 -2.09 5.12 -13.55
CA ILE A 167 -0.89 4.30 -13.75
C ILE A 167 -1.13 3.17 -14.74
N LEU A 168 -2.23 2.42 -14.57
CA LEU A 168 -2.58 1.28 -15.40
C LEU A 168 -2.67 1.64 -16.88
N PRO A 169 -3.36 2.73 -17.32
CA PRO A 169 -3.42 3.10 -18.73
C PRO A 169 -2.05 3.44 -19.32
N ASN A 170 -1.19 4.13 -18.56
CA ASN A 170 0.13 4.56 -19.01
C ASN A 170 1.17 3.42 -19.04
N ASN A 171 0.86 2.28 -18.43
CA ASN A 171 1.77 1.14 -18.31
C ASN A 171 1.09 -0.18 -18.75
N PHE A 172 0.05 -0.08 -19.56
CA PHE A 172 -0.80 -1.21 -19.93
C PHE A 172 -0.01 -2.35 -20.55
N GLU A 173 0.87 -2.06 -21.53
CA GLU A 173 1.70 -3.05 -22.23
C GLU A 173 2.56 -3.89 -21.28
N ILE A 174 3.13 -3.27 -20.22
CA ILE A 174 3.97 -3.98 -19.25
C ILE A 174 3.11 -4.92 -18.41
N ILE A 175 1.92 -4.46 -18.00
CA ILE A 175 1.00 -5.22 -17.16
C ILE A 175 0.37 -6.37 -17.96
N GLU A 176 -0.01 -6.12 -19.21
CA GLU A 176 -0.49 -7.12 -20.17
C GLU A 176 0.54 -8.24 -20.35
N ALA A 177 1.82 -7.90 -20.61
CA ALA A 177 2.88 -8.90 -20.72
C ALA A 177 3.07 -9.74 -19.44
N ILE A 178 2.88 -9.16 -18.24
CA ILE A 178 2.92 -9.93 -16.99
C ILE A 178 1.73 -10.90 -16.88
N ILE A 179 0.54 -10.46 -17.30
CA ILE A 179 -0.66 -11.31 -17.32
C ILE A 179 -0.51 -12.44 -18.34
N GLU A 180 0.02 -12.18 -19.53
CA GLU A 180 0.31 -13.20 -20.53
C GLU A 180 1.29 -14.26 -20.01
N LEU A 181 2.36 -13.83 -19.32
CA LEU A 181 3.27 -14.75 -18.63
C LEU A 181 2.53 -15.61 -17.60
N ALA A 182 1.60 -15.02 -16.84
CA ALA A 182 0.78 -15.76 -15.88
C ALA A 182 -0.08 -16.84 -16.54
N ILE A 183 -0.75 -16.49 -17.65
CA ILE A 183 -1.61 -17.41 -18.40
C ILE A 183 -0.78 -18.56 -18.98
N ASN A 184 0.41 -18.29 -19.51
CA ASN A 184 1.28 -19.32 -20.08
C ASN A 184 1.88 -20.28 -19.03
N HIS A 185 1.83 -19.94 -17.74
CA HIS A 185 2.26 -20.79 -16.64
C HIS A 185 1.14 -21.64 -16.02
N LEU A 186 -0.13 -21.36 -16.34
CA LEU A 186 -1.33 -22.09 -15.87
C LEU A 186 -1.72 -23.22 -16.83
#